data_AF-A0A2R2X1C3-F1
#
_entry.id   AF-A0A2R2X1C3-F1
#
_cell.length_a   1.000
_cell.length_b   1.000
_cell.length_c   1.000
_cell.angle_alpha   90.00
_cell.angle_beta   90.00
_cell.angle_gamma   90.00
#
_symmetry.space_group_name_H-M   'P 1'
#
loop_
_entity.id
_entity.type
_entity.pdbx_description
1 polymer ?
#
loop_
_entity_poly.entity_id
_entity_poly.type
_entity_poly.pdbx_seq_one_letter_code
_entity_poly.pdbx_strand_id
1 'polypeptide(L)'
;PMYFLLSHLSFLDLSYSTAITPKTLQNLLTSTKHISYISCFTQMYFFVFLGTTECLLLSSMAYDRYVAICSPLHYPVVMSKRLCCSLIIGVYFIAFTESITTVLCMSTLHFCDSNVIHHFFCDTSPILALSCTDTEDVEIMIFIFGGSGLMVSLITISVSYLSILATVLKITSTSGKRKAFSTCASHLLGV
;
A
#
# COMPACT_ATOMS: atom_id res chain seq x y z
N PRO A 1 10.04 16.67 5.72
CA PRO A 1 9.84 15.43 4.93
C PRO A 1 8.59 14.66 5.37
N MET A 2 8.47 14.34 6.66
CA MET A 2 7.33 13.61 7.22
C MET A 2 5.94 14.22 6.92
N TYR A 3 5.70 15.51 7.19
CA TYR A 3 4.40 16.13 6.90
C TYR A 3 4.01 16.08 5.41
N PHE A 4 5.01 16.10 4.53
CA PHE A 4 4.79 15.98 3.09
C PHE A 4 4.34 14.55 2.73
N LEU A 5 5.00 13.52 3.28
CA LEU A 5 4.57 12.13 3.14
C LEU A 5 3.17 11.90 3.73
N LEU A 6 2.90 12.44 4.91
CA LEU A 6 1.59 12.33 5.58
C LEU A 6 0.47 12.96 4.76
N SER A 7 0.72 14.11 4.12
CA SER A 7 -0.27 14.75 3.23
C SER A 7 -0.64 13.86 2.05
N HIS A 8 0.33 13.12 1.48
CA HIS A 8 0.07 12.17 0.41
C HIS A 8 -0.69 10.94 0.92
N LEU A 9 -0.35 10.43 2.11
CA LEU A 9 -1.08 9.34 2.76
C LEU A 9 -2.54 9.72 3.01
N SER A 10 -2.80 10.88 3.63
CA SER A 10 -4.18 11.34 3.87
C SER A 10 -4.98 11.55 2.59
N PHE A 11 -4.32 11.98 1.50
CA PHE A 11 -4.96 12.06 0.18
C PHE A 11 -5.35 10.68 -0.35
N LEU A 12 -4.50 9.66 -0.14
CA LEU A 12 -4.81 8.28 -0.50
C LEU A 12 -5.96 7.72 0.34
N ASP A 13 -5.97 7.94 1.65
CA ASP A 13 -7.04 7.47 2.55
C ASP A 13 -8.40 8.06 2.15
N LEU A 14 -8.40 9.35 1.79
CA LEU A 14 -9.58 10.03 1.27
C LEU A 14 -10.02 9.41 -0.07
N SER A 15 -9.07 9.15 -0.96
CA SER A 15 -9.31 8.54 -2.27
C SER A 15 -9.84 7.11 -2.14
N TYR A 16 -9.29 6.32 -1.21
CA TYR A 16 -9.72 4.97 -0.88
C TYR A 16 -11.16 4.98 -0.36
N SER A 17 -11.44 5.87 0.59
CA SER A 17 -12.76 6.06 1.17
C SER A 17 -13.81 6.52 0.15
N THR A 18 -13.44 7.30 -0.87
CA THR A 18 -14.37 7.80 -1.90
C THR A 18 -14.47 6.89 -3.13
N ALA A 19 -13.43 6.15 -3.50
CA ALA A 19 -13.46 5.29 -4.67
C ALA A 19 -14.05 3.90 -4.37
N ILE A 20 -13.77 3.35 -3.18
CA ILE A 20 -14.12 1.97 -2.83
C ILE A 20 -15.43 1.91 -2.03
N THR A 21 -15.61 2.77 -1.02
CA THR A 21 -16.78 2.72 -0.13
C THR A 21 -18.12 2.93 -0.86
N PRO A 22 -18.29 3.93 -1.75
CA PRO A 22 -19.59 4.19 -2.36
C PRO A 22 -20.03 3.07 -3.32
N LYS A 23 -19.07 2.53 -4.09
CA LYS A 23 -19.34 1.42 -5.02
C LYS A 23 -19.63 0.11 -4.28
N THR A 24 -18.87 -0.18 -3.23
CA THR A 24 -19.10 -1.36 -2.38
C THR A 24 -20.44 -1.26 -1.66
N LEU A 25 -20.81 -0.08 -1.15
CA LEU A 25 -22.10 0.15 -0.48
C LEU A 25 -23.28 0.13 -1.46
N GLN A 26 -23.13 0.71 -2.66
CA GLN A 26 -24.15 0.69 -3.71
C GLN A 26 -24.42 -0.74 -4.19
N ASN A 27 -23.37 -1.55 -4.38
CA ASN A 27 -23.53 -2.96 -4.69
C ASN A 27 -24.27 -3.69 -3.54
N LEU A 28 -24.07 -3.32 -2.27
CA LEU A 28 -24.66 -4.00 -1.07
C LEU A 28 -26.15 -3.73 -0.97
N LEU A 29 -26.53 -2.50 -1.28
CA LEU A 29 -27.89 -2.00 -1.12
C LEU A 29 -28.77 -2.31 -2.33
N THR A 30 -28.19 -2.53 -3.51
CA THR A 30 -28.94 -2.89 -4.71
C THR A 30 -28.72 -4.38 -5.01
N SER A 31 -29.77 -5.20 -5.00
CA SER A 31 -29.74 -6.64 -5.29
C SER A 31 -29.33 -6.99 -6.75
N THR A 32 -28.70 -6.05 -7.45
CA THR A 32 -28.16 -6.14 -8.81
C THR A 32 -26.77 -6.75 -8.77
N LYS A 33 -26.71 -8.08 -8.95
CA LYS A 33 -25.49 -8.91 -8.88
C LYS A 33 -24.61 -8.84 -10.14
N HIS A 34 -24.49 -7.68 -10.76
CA HIS A 34 -23.84 -7.54 -12.06
C HIS A 34 -22.99 -6.28 -12.13
N ILE A 35 -21.66 -6.46 -12.19
CA ILE A 35 -20.71 -5.39 -12.49
C ILE A 35 -20.27 -5.51 -13.96
N SER A 36 -20.19 -4.38 -14.68
CA SER A 36 -19.64 -4.40 -16.03
C SER A 36 -18.14 -4.71 -15.99
N TYR A 37 -17.64 -5.37 -17.03
CA TYR A 37 -16.21 -5.67 -17.20
C TYR A 37 -15.35 -4.42 -16.98
N ILE A 38 -15.65 -3.32 -17.66
CA ILE A 38 -14.89 -2.06 -17.54
C ILE A 38 -14.91 -1.53 -16.09
N SER A 39 -16.06 -1.60 -15.40
CA SER A 39 -16.16 -1.14 -14.01
C SER A 39 -15.38 -2.02 -13.04
N CYS A 40 -15.29 -3.33 -13.31
CA CYS A 40 -14.53 -4.31 -12.56
C CYS A 40 -13.03 -3.99 -12.64
N PHE A 41 -12.47 -3.94 -13.85
CA PHE A 41 -11.04 -3.66 -14.06
C PHE A 41 -10.63 -2.27 -13.59
N THR A 42 -11.50 -1.28 -13.72
CA THR A 42 -11.27 0.06 -13.17
C THR A 42 -11.16 0.02 -11.64
N GLN A 43 -12.06 -0.72 -10.97
CA GLN A 43 -12.01 -0.86 -9.51
C GLN A 43 -10.75 -1.60 -9.05
N MET A 44 -10.38 -2.67 -9.73
CA MET A 44 -9.17 -3.44 -9.44
C MET A 44 -7.91 -2.57 -9.62
N TYR A 45 -7.83 -1.79 -10.70
CA TYR A 45 -6.74 -0.83 -10.92
C TYR A 45 -6.57 0.12 -9.73
N PHE A 46 -7.65 0.78 -9.31
CA PHE A 46 -7.59 1.74 -8.20
C PHE A 46 -7.26 1.05 -6.88
N PHE A 47 -7.78 -0.15 -6.64
CA PHE A 47 -7.49 -0.91 -5.43
C PHE A 47 -6.00 -1.24 -5.30
N VAL A 48 -5.41 -1.85 -6.34
CA VAL A 48 -3.98 -2.21 -6.37
C VAL A 48 -3.13 -0.94 -6.28
N PHE A 49 -3.49 0.11 -7.04
CA PHE A 49 -2.73 1.36 -7.04
C PHE A 49 -2.69 2.02 -5.67
N LEU A 50 -3.85 2.18 -5.03
CA LEU A 50 -3.93 2.81 -3.72
C LEU A 50 -3.23 1.97 -2.65
N GLY A 51 -3.48 0.65 -2.63
CA GLY A 51 -2.89 -0.27 -1.65
C GLY A 51 -1.36 -0.34 -1.74
N THR A 52 -0.80 -0.47 -2.95
CA THR A 52 0.66 -0.44 -3.15
C THR A 52 1.25 0.92 -2.74
N THR A 53 0.61 2.02 -3.16
CA THR A 53 1.10 3.36 -2.83
C THR A 53 1.12 3.58 -1.32
N GLU A 54 0.07 3.17 -0.61
CA GLU A 54 -0.03 3.23 0.85
C GLU A 54 1.11 2.44 1.52
N CYS A 55 1.30 1.18 1.15
CA CYS A 55 2.33 0.31 1.73
C CYS A 55 3.74 0.90 1.57
N LEU A 56 4.06 1.37 0.37
CA LEU A 56 5.38 1.94 0.07
C LEU A 56 5.59 3.33 0.71
N LEU A 57 4.53 4.13 0.86
CA LEU A 57 4.60 5.40 1.60
C LEU A 57 4.81 5.14 3.10
N LEU A 58 4.10 4.17 3.70
CA LEU A 58 4.30 3.77 5.09
C LEU A 58 5.74 3.30 5.34
N SER A 59 6.28 2.49 4.42
CA SER A 59 7.69 2.10 4.43
C SER A 59 8.65 3.30 4.38
N SER A 60 8.39 4.25 3.47
CA SER A 60 9.18 5.48 3.34
C SER A 60 9.10 6.36 4.61
N MET A 61 7.94 6.41 5.26
CA MET A 61 7.75 7.12 6.52
C MET A 61 8.49 6.44 7.68
N ALA A 62 8.45 5.11 7.76
CA ALA A 62 9.23 4.34 8.74
C ALA A 62 10.73 4.59 8.57
N TYR A 63 11.21 4.63 7.33
CA TYR A 63 12.59 4.97 7.01
C TYR A 63 12.96 6.42 7.41
N ASP A 64 12.11 7.42 7.13
CA ASP A 64 12.31 8.81 7.59
C ASP A 64 12.49 8.87 9.11
N ARG A 65 11.61 8.20 9.85
CA ARG A 65 11.67 8.14 11.32
C ARG A 65 12.95 7.46 11.80
N TYR A 66 13.34 6.36 11.16
CA TYR A 66 14.56 5.63 11.49
C TYR A 66 15.80 6.53 11.38
N VAL A 67 15.98 7.21 10.25
CA VAL A 67 17.13 8.09 10.03
C VAL A 67 17.11 9.27 11.02
N ALA A 68 15.93 9.85 11.29
CA ALA A 68 15.78 10.97 12.21
C ALA A 68 16.19 10.62 13.65
N ILE A 69 15.88 9.41 14.11
CA ILE A 69 16.12 8.98 15.50
C ILE A 69 17.49 8.32 15.66
N CYS A 70 17.86 7.41 14.77
CA CYS A 70 19.09 6.63 14.90
C CYS A 70 20.32 7.41 14.44
N SER A 71 20.15 8.39 13.54
CA SER A 71 21.25 9.16 12.94
C SER A 71 20.93 10.66 12.84
N PRO A 72 20.61 11.35 13.96
CA PRO A 72 20.10 12.73 13.95
C PRO A 72 21.08 13.74 13.31
N LEU A 73 22.38 13.55 13.46
CA LEU A 73 23.41 14.41 12.87
C LEU A 73 23.48 14.29 11.33
N HIS A 74 23.14 13.12 10.78
CA HIS A 74 23.16 12.86 9.35
C HIS A 74 21.79 13.03 8.68
N TYR A 75 20.71 13.17 9.46
CA TYR A 75 19.35 13.34 8.96
C TYR A 75 19.19 14.41 7.86
N PRO A 76 19.71 15.64 7.99
CA PRO A 76 19.52 16.66 6.95
C PRO A 76 20.25 16.35 5.63
N VAL A 77 21.32 15.54 5.69
CA VAL A 77 22.09 15.12 4.51
C VAL A 77 21.42 13.92 3.84
N VAL A 78 20.99 12.94 4.65
CA VAL A 78 20.35 11.71 4.16
C VAL A 78 18.93 12.01 3.67
N MET A 79 18.09 12.65 4.48
CA MET A 79 16.68 12.91 4.17
C MET A 79 16.44 14.35 3.69
N SER A 80 16.98 14.66 2.51
CA SER A 80 16.77 15.94 1.86
C SER A 80 15.36 16.06 1.23
N LYS A 81 14.88 17.28 0.99
CA LYS A 81 13.63 17.51 0.24
C LYS A 81 13.65 16.83 -1.14
N ARG A 82 14.82 16.83 -1.80
CA ARG A 82 14.99 16.22 -3.12
C ARG A 82 14.80 14.70 -3.06
N LEU A 83 15.42 14.03 -2.09
CA LEU A 83 15.23 12.59 -1.88
C LEU A 83 13.77 12.28 -1.55
N CYS A 84 13.16 13.06 -0.65
CA CYS A 84 11.74 12.88 -0.30
C CYS A 84 10.81 12.98 -1.52
N CYS A 85 11.04 13.95 -2.42
CA CYS A 85 10.28 14.04 -3.67
C CYS A 85 10.56 12.85 -4.60
N SER A 86 11.82 12.44 -4.73
CA SER A 86 12.19 11.27 -5.53
C SER A 86 11.57 9.97 -5.01
N LEU A 87 11.49 9.79 -3.70
CA LEU A 87 10.81 8.65 -3.08
C LEU A 87 9.34 8.64 -3.46
N ILE A 88 8.63 9.76 -3.30
CA ILE A 88 7.20 9.84 -3.65
C ILE A 88 6.96 9.54 -5.13
N ILE A 89 7.75 10.14 -6.02
CA ILE A 89 7.65 9.87 -7.47
C ILE A 89 7.90 8.39 -7.74
N GLY A 90 8.91 7.78 -7.11
CA GLY A 90 9.20 6.36 -7.24
C GLY A 90 8.05 5.48 -6.75
N VAL A 91 7.46 5.81 -5.61
CA VAL A 91 6.31 5.08 -5.04
C VAL A 91 5.12 5.10 -6.00
N TYR A 92 4.73 6.29 -6.49
CA TYR A 92 3.63 6.40 -7.45
C TYR A 92 3.93 5.69 -8.78
N PHE A 93 5.18 5.76 -9.26
CA PHE A 93 5.59 5.08 -10.48
C PHE A 93 5.50 3.56 -10.33
N ILE A 94 6.03 3.00 -9.24
CA ILE A 94 5.96 1.56 -8.94
C ILE A 94 4.50 1.11 -8.85
N ALA A 95 3.68 1.80 -8.04
CA ALA A 95 2.26 1.46 -7.89
C ALA A 95 1.50 1.54 -9.21
N PHE A 96 1.78 2.54 -10.05
CA PHE A 96 1.20 2.66 -11.39
C PHE A 96 1.56 1.47 -12.28
N THR A 97 2.85 1.11 -12.33
CA THR A 97 3.32 -0.02 -13.16
C THR A 97 2.76 -1.36 -12.69
N GLU A 98 2.68 -1.59 -11.38
CA GLU A 98 2.10 -2.81 -10.81
C GLU A 98 0.61 -2.91 -11.12
N SER A 99 -0.12 -1.81 -10.97
CA SER A 99 -1.58 -1.78 -11.21
C SER A 99 -1.92 -2.02 -12.68
N ILE A 100 -1.17 -1.40 -13.61
CA ILE A 100 -1.34 -1.64 -15.03
C ILE A 100 -1.01 -3.09 -15.39
N THR A 101 0.12 -3.61 -14.90
CA THR A 101 0.53 -5.00 -15.17
C THR A 101 -0.53 -5.98 -14.67
N THR A 102 -1.05 -5.77 -13.46
CA THR A 102 -2.13 -6.58 -12.88
C THR A 102 -3.39 -6.56 -13.73
N VAL A 103 -3.83 -5.37 -14.17
CA VAL A 103 -5.01 -5.21 -15.04
C VAL A 103 -4.82 -5.88 -16.39
N LEU A 104 -3.65 -5.72 -17.01
CA LEU A 104 -3.36 -6.31 -18.33
C LEU A 104 -3.33 -7.84 -18.25
N CYS A 105 -2.66 -8.42 -17.27
CA CYS A 105 -2.60 -9.88 -17.09
C CYS A 105 -3.97 -10.49 -16.75
N MET A 106 -4.78 -9.77 -15.98
CA MET A 106 -6.16 -10.20 -15.72
C MET A 106 -7.05 -10.09 -16.97
N SER A 107 -6.76 -9.14 -17.87
CA SER A 107 -7.52 -8.98 -19.11
C SER A 107 -7.22 -10.03 -20.17
N THR A 108 -6.11 -10.77 -20.03
CA THR A 108 -5.74 -11.87 -20.93
C THR A 108 -6.41 -13.21 -20.58
N LEU A 109 -7.08 -13.31 -19.43
CA LEU A 109 -7.78 -14.53 -19.03
C LEU A 109 -9.08 -14.72 -19.82
N HIS A 110 -9.36 -15.97 -20.24
CA HIS A 110 -10.61 -16.33 -20.89
C HIS A 110 -11.66 -16.78 -19.85
N PHE A 111 -12.75 -16.02 -19.76
CA PHE A 111 -13.89 -16.32 -18.89
C PHE A 111 -14.86 -17.28 -19.56
N CYS A 112 -15.36 -18.26 -18.80
CA CYS A 112 -16.09 -19.39 -19.37
C CYS A 112 -17.59 -19.18 -19.62
N ASP A 113 -18.16 -18.14 -19.03
CA ASP A 113 -19.59 -17.86 -19.10
C ASP A 113 -19.82 -16.41 -19.57
N SER A 114 -21.02 -16.15 -20.10
CA SER A 114 -21.49 -14.84 -20.57
C SER A 114 -20.94 -13.71 -19.70
N ASN A 115 -20.26 -12.70 -20.29
CA ASN A 115 -19.58 -11.47 -19.76
C ASN A 115 -20.18 -10.80 -18.49
N VAL A 116 -20.48 -11.56 -17.45
CA VAL A 116 -21.40 -11.23 -16.38
C VAL A 116 -20.87 -11.87 -15.10
N ILE A 117 -20.03 -11.12 -14.40
CA ILE A 117 -19.43 -11.54 -13.13
C ILE A 117 -20.49 -11.42 -12.04
N HIS A 118 -20.93 -12.55 -11.49
CA HIS A 118 -21.94 -12.64 -10.41
C HIS A 118 -21.38 -12.35 -9.00
N HIS A 119 -20.26 -11.63 -8.92
CA HIS A 119 -19.60 -11.27 -7.67
C HIS A 119 -19.80 -9.80 -7.32
N PHE A 120 -19.93 -9.59 -6.01
CA PHE A 120 -20.20 -8.32 -5.36
C PHE A 120 -19.06 -7.29 -5.47
N PHE A 121 -17.83 -7.80 -5.63
CA PHE A 121 -16.60 -7.03 -5.63
C PHE A 121 -15.63 -7.66 -6.65
N CYS A 122 -14.98 -6.81 -7.44
CA CYS A 122 -13.96 -7.22 -8.40
C CYS A 122 -12.64 -7.41 -7.66
N ASP A 123 -12.49 -8.53 -6.96
CA ASP A 123 -11.22 -8.93 -6.33
C ASP A 123 -10.52 -9.96 -7.23
N THR A 124 -9.19 -9.95 -7.20
CA THR A 124 -8.34 -10.86 -7.96
C THR A 124 -8.71 -12.33 -7.70
N SER A 125 -8.90 -12.74 -6.45
CA SER A 125 -9.21 -14.12 -6.06
C SER A 125 -10.52 -14.68 -6.66
N PRO A 126 -11.69 -14.01 -6.57
CA PRO A 126 -12.92 -14.48 -7.21
C PRO A 126 -12.90 -14.42 -8.74
N ILE A 127 -12.10 -13.52 -9.35
CA ILE A 127 -11.93 -13.46 -10.83
C ILE A 127 -11.15 -14.67 -11.34
N LEU A 128 -10.07 -15.07 -10.64
CA LEU A 128 -9.33 -16.29 -10.98
C LEU A 128 -10.22 -17.54 -10.91
N ALA A 129 -11.11 -17.63 -9.91
CA ALA A 129 -12.04 -18.74 -9.77
C ALA A 129 -13.12 -18.85 -10.87
N LEU A 130 -13.30 -17.80 -11.70
CA LEU A 130 -14.26 -17.74 -12.82
C LEU A 130 -13.60 -18.03 -14.19
N SER A 131 -12.27 -18.15 -14.25
CA SER A 131 -11.53 -18.47 -15.47
C SER A 131 -11.74 -19.93 -15.89
N CYS A 132 -11.84 -20.17 -17.20
CA CYS A 132 -11.81 -21.53 -17.76
C CYS A 132 -10.46 -21.94 -18.34
N THR A 133 -9.55 -20.98 -18.45
CA THR A 133 -8.14 -21.20 -18.73
C THR A 133 -7.37 -21.38 -17.43
N ASP A 134 -6.26 -22.10 -17.51
CA ASP A 134 -5.31 -22.21 -16.42
C ASP A 134 -4.87 -20.81 -15.95
N THR A 135 -5.08 -20.52 -14.66
CA THR A 135 -4.77 -19.21 -14.05
C THR A 135 -3.45 -19.20 -13.30
N GLU A 136 -2.75 -20.34 -13.24
CA GLU A 136 -1.57 -20.53 -12.40
C GLU A 136 -0.49 -19.47 -12.68
N ASP A 137 -0.21 -19.16 -13.94
CA ASP A 137 0.75 -18.12 -14.33
C ASP A 137 0.37 -16.71 -13.85
N VAL A 138 -0.92 -16.36 -13.93
CA VAL A 138 -1.42 -15.04 -13.51
C VAL A 138 -1.44 -14.95 -11.98
N GLU A 139 -1.81 -16.04 -11.29
CA GLU A 139 -1.79 -16.13 -9.84
C GLU A 139 -0.37 -15.98 -9.29
N ILE A 140 0.58 -16.72 -9.87
CA ILE A 140 2.00 -16.64 -9.52
C ILE A 140 2.52 -15.23 -9.77
N MET A 141 2.15 -14.60 -10.89
CA MET A 141 2.59 -13.23 -11.18
C MET A 141 2.03 -12.24 -10.14
N ILE A 142 0.73 -12.29 -9.84
CA ILE A 142 0.10 -11.42 -8.83
C ILE A 142 0.75 -11.66 -7.46
N PHE A 143 0.99 -12.91 -7.09
CA PHE A 143 1.64 -13.25 -5.83
C PHE A 143 3.08 -12.74 -5.76
N ILE A 144 3.84 -12.82 -6.86
CA ILE A 144 5.21 -12.30 -6.91
C ILE A 144 5.20 -10.77 -6.82
N PHE A 145 4.44 -10.07 -7.66
CA PHE A 145 4.45 -8.60 -7.68
C PHE A 145 3.84 -8.02 -6.39
N GLY A 146 2.61 -8.40 -6.07
CA GLY A 146 1.91 -7.91 -4.88
C GLY A 146 2.54 -8.39 -3.57
N GLY A 147 2.91 -9.68 -3.51
CA GLY A 147 3.55 -10.25 -2.34
C GLY A 147 4.95 -9.68 -2.09
N SER A 148 5.76 -9.49 -3.13
CA SER A 148 7.10 -8.91 -2.94
C SER A 148 7.05 -7.45 -2.47
N GLY A 149 6.14 -6.63 -3.02
CA GLY A 149 5.94 -5.24 -2.59
C GLY A 149 5.53 -5.15 -1.12
N LEU A 150 4.59 -6.00 -0.70
CA LEU A 150 4.16 -6.11 0.69
C LEU A 150 5.30 -6.56 1.60
N MET A 151 6.04 -7.61 1.23
CA MET A 151 7.15 -8.13 2.02
C MET A 151 8.26 -7.10 2.18
N VAL A 152 8.65 -6.40 1.10
CA VAL A 152 9.65 -5.33 1.15
C VAL A 152 9.22 -4.23 2.12
N SER A 153 7.95 -3.83 2.06
CA SER A 153 7.38 -2.81 2.95
C SER A 153 7.40 -3.28 4.41
N LEU A 154 6.92 -4.48 4.69
CA LEU A 154 6.90 -5.06 6.04
C LEU A 154 8.29 -5.23 6.63
N ILE A 155 9.26 -5.72 5.85
CA ILE A 155 10.66 -5.84 6.28
C ILE A 155 11.23 -4.46 6.60
N THR A 156 11.04 -3.48 5.72
CA THR A 156 11.58 -2.12 5.92
C THR A 156 10.99 -1.47 7.16
N ILE A 157 9.68 -1.59 7.37
CA ILE A 157 8.98 -1.11 8.57
C ILE A 157 9.55 -1.81 9.81
N SER A 158 9.59 -3.14 9.81
CA SER A 158 10.05 -3.93 10.95
C SER A 158 11.48 -3.59 11.34
N VAL A 159 12.41 -3.58 10.38
CA VAL A 159 13.82 -3.24 10.62
C VAL A 159 13.97 -1.81 11.13
N SER A 160 13.24 -0.86 10.56
CA SER A 160 13.25 0.54 10.98
C SER A 160 12.81 0.68 12.44
N TYR A 161 11.67 0.10 12.80
CA TYR A 161 11.12 0.20 14.16
C TYR A 161 11.92 -0.60 15.20
N LEU A 162 12.44 -1.78 14.85
CA LEU A 162 13.34 -2.53 15.73
C LEU A 162 14.63 -1.74 16.03
N SER A 163 15.18 -1.07 15.02
CA SER A 163 16.38 -0.23 15.18
C SER A 163 16.10 1.02 16.02
N ILE A 164 14.95 1.65 15.81
CA ILE A 164 14.47 2.76 16.66
C ILE A 164 14.35 2.28 18.10
N LEU A 165 13.66 1.16 18.34
CA LEU A 165 13.48 0.61 19.68
C LEU A 165 14.83 0.30 20.35
N ALA A 166 15.75 -0.35 19.64
CA ALA A 166 17.08 -0.63 20.13
C ALA A 166 17.86 0.65 20.51
N THR A 167 17.76 1.69 19.69
CA THR A 167 18.39 3.00 19.95
C THR A 167 17.79 3.64 21.20
N VAL A 168 16.46 3.61 21.33
CA VAL A 168 15.74 4.17 22.50
C VAL A 168 16.10 3.41 23.78
N LEU A 169 16.22 2.09 23.74
CA LEU A 169 16.61 1.27 24.89
C LEU A 169 18.06 1.53 25.34
N LYS A 170 18.96 1.85 24.40
CA LYS A 170 20.36 2.22 24.66
C LYS A 170 20.54 3.59 25.33
N ILE A 171 19.55 4.47 25.26
CA ILE A 171 19.61 5.77 25.95
C ILE A 171 19.63 5.51 27.46
N THR A 172 20.73 5.87 28.14
CA THR A 172 20.90 5.60 29.58
C THR A 172 20.16 6.60 30.48
N SER A 173 19.82 7.78 29.98
CA SER A 173 19.08 8.81 30.71
C SER A 173 17.57 8.51 30.79
N THR A 174 17.02 8.46 32.00
CA THR A 174 15.57 8.29 32.27
C THR A 174 14.70 9.37 31.62
N SER A 175 15.20 10.60 31.52
CA SER A 175 14.55 11.71 30.81
C SER A 175 14.53 11.48 29.29
N GLY A 176 15.64 10.98 28.72
CA GLY A 176 15.75 10.63 27.30
C GLY A 176 14.84 9.45 26.93
N LYS A 177 14.76 8.41 27.77
CA LYS A 177 13.84 7.28 27.59
C LYS A 177 12.38 7.72 27.59
N ARG A 178 11.96 8.56 28.54
CA ARG A 178 10.56 9.04 28.65
C ARG A 178 10.15 9.87 27.44
N LYS A 179 11.02 10.74 26.93
CA LYS A 179 10.75 11.56 25.74
C LYS A 179 10.65 10.71 24.46
N ALA A 180 11.52 9.71 24.32
CA ALA A 180 11.50 8.79 23.19
C ALA A 180 10.27 7.86 23.20
N PHE A 181 9.93 7.27 24.36
CA PHE A 181 8.73 6.44 24.50
C PHE A 181 7.44 7.23 24.24
N SER A 182 7.35 8.47 24.73
CA SER A 182 6.19 9.34 24.47
C SER A 182 5.99 9.64 22.99
N THR A 183 7.08 9.77 22.23
CA THR A 183 7.03 10.08 20.79
C THR A 183 6.72 8.82 19.96
N CYS A 184 7.26 7.66 20.37
CA CYS A 184 7.03 6.39 19.68
C CYS A 184 5.63 5.83 19.96
N ALA A 185 5.12 5.96 21.19
CA ALA A 185 3.78 5.51 21.57
C ALA A 185 2.69 6.30 20.84
N SER A 186 2.83 7.62 20.65
CA SER A 186 1.88 8.40 19.86
C SER A 186 1.88 8.02 18.37
N HIS A 187 2.98 7.48 17.85
CA HIS A 187 3.05 6.99 16.48
C HIS A 187 2.53 5.55 16.33
N LEU A 188 2.72 4.69 17.34
CA LEU A 188 2.19 3.32 17.36
C LEU A 188 0.68 3.26 17.66
N LEU A 189 0.14 4.24 18.38
CA LEU A 189 -1.30 4.35 18.69
C LEU A 189 -2.07 5.21 17.67
N GLY A 190 -1.36 5.91 16.78
CA GLY A 190 -1.93 6.77 15.75
C GLY A 190 -2.04 6.12 14.37
N VAL A 191 -1.65 4.84 14.27
CA VAL A 191 -1.91 3.95 13.13
C VAL A 191 -2.98 2.96 13.54
#